data_AF-A0A4P7C6D6-F1
#
_entry.id   AF-A0A4P7C6D6-F1
#
_cell.length_a   1.000
_cell.length_b   1.000
_cell.length_c   1.000
_cell.angle_alpha   90.00
_cell.angle_beta   90.00
_cell.angle_gamma   90.00
#
_symmetry.space_group_name_H-M   'P 1'
#
loop_
_entity.id
_entity.type
_entity.pdbx_description
1 polymer ?
#
loop_
_entity_poly.entity_id
_entity_poly.type
_entity_poly.pdbx_seq_one_letter_code
_entity_poly.pdbx_strand_id
1 'polypeptide(L)'
;MSPLEYYTVRRLNPYLGVLQVIDAGRVRVYSSEGKTWRPRRVAGNERFWPEADTGGNGYGRAEVSKEAIAKALEHHPPLPFPSGDHFELWLLRKETGLPLALLNSCHWEQDMEEVTDPTWRAFPPGDTAFEIPGLAATRGARHREMLEWWVNDAARPLPAAQWFWRDPHGEGTGLGGLRIEPPWQGRILPASAFPELLIDEHWETEEAALLVQGYHDWQGALLLAHANLSRNTRQRLEQAAQQRPDRLLESYLLLPEILDPEALEVALVAARLMQAL
;
A
#
# COMPACT_ATOMS: atom_id res chain seq x y z
N MET A 1 -11.86 20.27 -19.97
CA MET A 1 -11.97 18.97 -19.27
C MET A 1 -10.62 18.69 -18.65
N SER A 2 -10.53 18.56 -17.32
CA SER A 2 -9.33 17.95 -16.73
C SER A 2 -9.23 16.52 -17.30
N PRO A 3 -8.05 16.08 -17.74
CA PRO A 3 -7.88 14.71 -18.22
C PRO A 3 -8.23 13.76 -17.07
N LEU A 4 -8.96 12.69 -17.40
CA LEU A 4 -9.17 11.58 -16.48
C LEU A 4 -7.81 10.90 -16.25
N GLU A 5 -7.47 10.66 -14.99
CA GLU A 5 -6.25 9.93 -14.64
C GLU A 5 -6.61 8.56 -14.07
N TYR A 6 -5.78 7.57 -14.39
CA TYR A 6 -5.97 6.18 -14.00
C TYR A 6 -4.72 5.73 -13.27
N TYR A 7 -4.85 5.36 -11.99
CA TYR A 7 -3.69 4.98 -11.19
C TYR A 7 -4.07 4.02 -10.06
N THR A 8 -3.07 3.35 -9.53
CA THR A 8 -3.19 2.43 -8.40
C THR A 8 -2.61 3.06 -7.13
N VAL A 9 -3.30 2.96 -5.99
CA VAL A 9 -2.76 3.35 -4.67
C VAL A 9 -2.82 2.20 -3.69
N ARG A 10 -1.82 2.08 -2.80
CA ARG A 10 -1.80 1.07 -1.73
C ARG A 10 -2.72 1.46 -0.58
N ARG A 11 -3.37 0.46 0.03
CA ARG A 11 -4.13 0.60 1.29
C ARG A 11 -3.25 0.14 2.42
N LEU A 12 -2.82 1.05 3.29
CA LEU A 12 -1.74 0.80 4.24
C LEU A 12 -2.16 0.94 5.70
N ASN A 13 -1.34 0.31 6.55
CA ASN A 13 -1.38 0.37 8.01
C ASN A 13 -2.76 0.10 8.64
N PRO A 14 -3.31 -1.13 8.48
CA PRO A 14 -2.66 -2.34 7.94
C PRO A 14 -2.73 -2.45 6.40
N TYR A 15 -1.86 -3.27 5.81
CA TYR A 15 -1.88 -3.49 4.36
C TYR A 15 -3.12 -4.28 3.94
N LEU A 16 -3.90 -3.73 3.00
CA LEU A 16 -5.18 -4.30 2.53
C LEU A 16 -5.23 -4.39 0.99
N GLY A 17 -4.06 -4.53 0.35
CA GLY A 17 -3.92 -4.57 -1.10
C GLY A 17 -3.93 -3.17 -1.72
N VAL A 18 -4.40 -3.10 -2.96
CA VAL A 18 -4.38 -1.88 -3.77
C VAL A 18 -5.78 -1.43 -4.16
N LEU A 19 -5.93 -0.14 -4.48
CA LEU A 19 -7.13 0.43 -5.08
C LEU A 19 -6.82 0.94 -6.47
N GLN A 20 -7.65 0.53 -7.43
CA GLN A 20 -7.71 1.10 -8.76
C GLN A 20 -8.51 2.40 -8.69
N VAL A 21 -7.93 3.50 -9.16
CA VAL A 21 -8.49 4.85 -9.06
C VAL A 21 -8.72 5.42 -10.45
N ILE A 22 -9.94 5.90 -10.68
CA ILE A 22 -10.28 6.79 -11.79
C ILE A 22 -10.47 8.19 -11.19
N ASP A 23 -9.54 9.10 -11.44
CA ASP A 23 -9.59 10.48 -10.94
C ASP A 23 -10.22 11.40 -11.99
N ALA A 24 -11.42 11.89 -11.67
CA ALA A 24 -12.18 12.85 -12.45
C ALA A 24 -12.18 14.24 -11.77
N GLY A 25 -11.14 14.55 -11.00
CA GLY A 25 -11.01 15.83 -10.29
C GLY A 25 -11.77 15.86 -8.98
N ARG A 26 -13.02 16.34 -8.99
CA ARG A 26 -13.84 16.48 -7.76
C ARG A 26 -14.43 15.14 -7.28
N VAL A 27 -14.44 14.14 -8.16
CA VAL A 27 -14.90 12.79 -7.89
C VAL A 27 -13.80 11.83 -8.25
N ARG A 28 -13.47 10.93 -7.34
CA ARG A 28 -12.61 9.77 -7.60
C ARG A 28 -13.47 8.52 -7.50
N VAL A 29 -13.23 7.56 -8.38
CA VAL A 29 -13.92 6.26 -8.36
C VAL A 29 -12.91 5.18 -8.04
N TYR A 30 -13.26 4.30 -7.10
CA TYR A 30 -12.36 3.31 -6.55
C TYR A 30 -12.86 1.89 -6.77
N SER A 31 -11.95 0.95 -7.03
CA SER A 31 -12.22 -0.48 -6.97
C SER A 31 -11.08 -1.24 -6.30
N SER A 32 -11.39 -2.17 -5.41
CA SER A 32 -10.44 -3.09 -4.77
C SER A 32 -10.30 -4.43 -5.50
N GLU A 33 -11.15 -4.71 -6.49
CA GLU A 33 -11.18 -5.99 -7.21
C GLU A 33 -11.36 -5.83 -8.73
N GLY A 34 -11.45 -4.58 -9.22
CA GLY A 34 -11.63 -4.27 -10.65
C GLY A 34 -13.04 -4.51 -11.20
N LYS A 35 -14.01 -4.90 -10.36
CA LYS A 35 -15.38 -5.25 -10.77
C LYS A 35 -16.41 -4.25 -10.25
N THR A 36 -16.42 -4.02 -8.94
CA THR A 36 -17.31 -3.04 -8.31
C THR A 36 -16.60 -1.71 -8.16
N TRP A 37 -17.27 -0.64 -8.60
CA TRP A 37 -16.72 0.70 -8.58
C TRP A 37 -17.54 1.62 -7.67
N ARG A 38 -16.86 2.33 -6.77
CA ARG A 38 -17.51 3.21 -5.78
C ARG A 38 -17.04 4.65 -5.96
N PRO A 39 -17.93 5.59 -6.33
CA PRO A 39 -17.58 7.00 -6.43
C PRO A 39 -17.48 7.64 -5.04
N ARG A 40 -16.50 8.51 -4.84
CA ARG A 40 -16.36 9.35 -3.65
C ARG A 40 -16.04 10.77 -4.05
N ARG A 41 -16.67 11.74 -3.39
CA ARG A 41 -16.29 13.15 -3.51
C ARG A 41 -14.97 13.37 -2.77
N VAL A 42 -14.01 14.00 -3.43
CA VAL A 42 -12.80 14.49 -2.78
C VAL A 42 -13.17 15.79 -2.09
N ALA A 43 -13.08 15.83 -0.76
CA ALA A 43 -13.18 17.09 -0.04
C ALA A 43 -11.94 17.90 -0.41
N GLY A 44 -12.12 19.05 -1.07
CA GLY A 44 -11.00 19.97 -1.26
C GLY A 44 -10.55 20.49 0.09
N ASN A 45 -9.24 20.71 0.28
CA ASN A 45 -8.67 21.41 1.43
C ASN A 45 -9.02 22.92 1.46
N GLU A 46 -10.10 23.34 0.79
CA GLU A 46 -10.65 24.68 0.95
C GLU A 46 -11.28 24.75 2.34
N ARG A 47 -10.55 25.31 3.30
CA ARG A 47 -11.12 25.81 4.56
C ARG A 47 -12.24 26.79 4.20
N PHE A 48 -13.48 26.30 4.21
CA PHE A 48 -14.69 27.09 4.06
C PHE A 48 -14.75 28.14 5.16
N TRP A 49 -14.42 29.39 4.84
CA TRP A 49 -15.00 30.54 5.54
C TRP A 49 -16.37 30.81 4.88
N PRO A 50 -17.47 30.93 5.64
CA PRO A 50 -18.76 31.25 5.07
C PRO A 50 -18.81 32.76 4.87
N GLU A 51 -18.40 33.25 3.70
CA GLU A 51 -18.73 34.63 3.33
C GLU A 51 -18.95 34.78 1.83
N ALA A 52 -20.17 35.26 1.54
CA ALA A 52 -20.71 35.78 0.30
C ALA A 52 -19.90 35.55 -0.99
N ASP A 53 -20.46 34.70 -1.84
CA ASP A 53 -20.12 34.57 -3.25
C ASP A 53 -20.39 35.90 -3.97
N THR A 54 -19.36 36.73 -4.09
CA THR A 54 -19.25 37.76 -5.12
C THR A 54 -17.92 37.60 -5.85
N GLY A 55 -17.97 36.82 -6.93
CA GLY A 55 -17.22 37.14 -8.13
C GLY A 55 -15.72 36.86 -8.11
N GLY A 56 -15.38 35.71 -8.71
CA GLY A 56 -14.23 35.63 -9.60
C GLY A 56 -12.95 35.05 -9.00
N ASN A 57 -12.28 34.27 -9.86
CA ASN A 57 -10.90 33.77 -9.86
C ASN A 57 -10.42 32.81 -8.75
N GLY A 58 -10.78 31.52 -8.89
CA GLY A 58 -10.04 30.43 -8.27
C GLY A 58 -10.14 29.16 -9.11
N TYR A 59 -9.03 28.43 -9.26
CA TYR A 59 -8.84 27.22 -10.06
C TYR A 59 -9.88 26.10 -9.80
N GLY A 60 -11.07 26.24 -10.36
CA GLY A 60 -12.13 25.24 -10.26
C GLY A 60 -11.90 24.12 -11.28
N ARG A 61 -11.41 22.95 -10.84
CA ARG A 61 -11.54 21.71 -11.64
C ARG A 61 -13.02 21.53 -11.96
N ALA A 62 -13.36 21.62 -13.26
CA ALA A 62 -14.73 21.56 -13.75
C ALA A 62 -15.46 20.32 -13.20
N GLU A 63 -16.71 20.48 -12.78
CA GLU A 63 -17.55 19.38 -12.32
C GLU A 63 -17.72 18.37 -13.48
N VAL A 64 -17.15 17.17 -13.33
CA VAL A 64 -17.24 16.14 -14.36
C VAL A 64 -18.66 15.56 -14.36
N SER A 65 -19.29 15.51 -15.53
CA SER A 65 -20.67 15.04 -15.67
C SER A 65 -20.77 13.53 -15.35
N LYS A 66 -21.96 13.08 -14.94
CA LYS A 66 -22.21 11.66 -14.65
C LYS A 66 -21.94 10.76 -15.86
N GLU A 67 -22.22 11.27 -17.06
CA GLU A 67 -22.00 10.59 -18.33
C GLU A 67 -20.51 10.39 -18.61
N ALA A 68 -19.68 11.37 -18.25
CA ALA A 68 -18.23 11.24 -18.39
C ALA A 68 -17.65 10.18 -17.45
N ILE A 69 -18.16 10.07 -16.21
CA ILE A 69 -17.77 9.00 -15.27
C ILE A 69 -18.25 7.64 -15.77
N ALA A 70 -19.49 7.54 -16.26
CA ALA A 70 -20.01 6.29 -16.83
C ALA A 70 -19.16 5.83 -18.02
N LYS A 71 -18.80 6.75 -18.92
CA LYS A 71 -17.92 6.46 -20.06
C LYS A 71 -16.51 6.04 -19.60
N ALA A 72 -15.98 6.67 -18.56
CA ALA A 72 -14.68 6.32 -18.00
C ALA A 72 -14.68 4.90 -17.40
N LEU A 73 -15.78 4.51 -16.75
CA LEU A 73 -15.94 3.15 -16.22
C LEU A 73 -16.10 2.09 -17.32
N GLU A 74 -16.76 2.43 -18.43
CA GLU A 74 -16.93 1.50 -19.56
C GLU A 74 -15.66 1.34 -20.40
N HIS A 75 -14.84 2.40 -20.49
CA HIS A 75 -13.69 2.48 -21.40
C HIS A 75 -12.35 2.70 -20.66
N HIS A 76 -12.25 2.30 -19.40
CA HIS A 76 -10.98 2.41 -18.66
C HIS A 76 -9.91 1.51 -19.32
N PRO A 77 -8.62 1.85 -19.21
CA PRO A 77 -7.55 0.98 -19.70
C PRO A 77 -7.54 -0.38 -18.98
N PRO A 78 -6.86 -1.41 -19.52
CA PRO A 78 -6.74 -2.69 -18.84
C PRO A 78 -6.20 -2.55 -17.41
N LEU A 79 -6.69 -3.40 -16.51
CA LEU A 79 -6.20 -3.49 -15.14
C LEU A 79 -4.95 -4.36 -15.06
N PRO A 80 -4.08 -4.14 -14.05
CA PRO A 80 -4.10 -3.01 -13.13
C PRO A 80 -3.64 -1.69 -13.79
N PHE A 81 -4.12 -0.56 -13.29
CA PHE A 81 -3.61 0.77 -13.65
C PHE A 81 -2.16 0.97 -13.17
N PRO A 82 -1.39 1.87 -13.79
CA PRO A 82 -0.02 2.19 -13.35
C PRO A 82 0.06 2.60 -11.87
N SER A 83 1.21 2.36 -11.24
CA SER A 83 1.46 2.81 -9.87
C SER A 83 1.28 4.32 -9.74
N GLY A 84 0.47 4.73 -8.78
CA GLY A 84 0.16 6.13 -8.50
C GLY A 84 0.74 6.63 -7.18
N ASP A 85 1.31 5.79 -6.34
CA ASP A 85 1.91 6.29 -5.10
C ASP A 85 3.22 7.04 -5.41
N HIS A 86 3.19 8.37 -5.26
CA HIS A 86 4.36 9.24 -5.47
C HIS A 86 4.98 9.70 -4.15
N PHE A 87 4.20 9.69 -3.07
CA PHE A 87 4.65 10.06 -1.75
C PHE A 87 4.47 8.85 -0.83
N GLU A 88 5.52 8.48 -0.12
CA GLU A 88 5.53 7.32 0.77
C GLU A 88 6.00 7.75 2.17
N LEU A 89 5.20 7.45 3.19
CA LEU A 89 5.54 7.67 4.59
C LEU A 89 6.14 6.40 5.17
N TRP A 90 7.42 6.45 5.50
CA TRP A 90 8.15 5.31 6.07
C TRP A 90 8.43 5.52 7.55
N LEU A 91 8.11 4.52 8.37
CA LEU A 91 8.75 4.33 9.67
C LEU A 91 10.24 4.12 9.43
N LEU A 92 11.10 4.74 10.24
CA LEU A 92 12.54 4.64 10.09
C LEU A 92 13.14 3.70 11.13
N ARG A 93 14.08 2.86 10.69
CA ARG A 93 14.90 2.03 11.57
C ARG A 93 15.77 2.93 12.44
N LYS A 94 15.82 2.67 13.75
CA LYS A 94 16.48 3.58 14.68
C LYS A 94 17.99 3.67 14.41
N GLU A 95 18.62 2.54 14.13
CA GLU A 95 20.07 2.40 14.03
C GLU A 95 20.63 3.10 12.79
N THR A 96 19.88 3.07 11.69
CA THR A 96 20.36 3.50 10.37
C THR A 96 19.62 4.73 9.83
N GLY A 97 18.44 5.02 10.35
CA GLY A 97 17.53 6.03 9.79
C GLY A 97 16.95 5.64 8.43
N LEU A 98 17.13 4.40 7.97
CA LEU A 98 16.60 3.93 6.67
C LEU A 98 15.13 3.50 6.78
N PRO A 99 14.39 3.49 5.65
CA PRO A 99 13.03 2.96 5.59
C PRO A 99 12.92 1.54 6.18
N LEU A 100 12.05 1.40 7.19
CA LEU A 100 11.80 0.15 7.91
C LEU A 100 10.45 -0.46 7.55
N ALA A 101 9.38 0.32 7.62
CA ALA A 101 8.04 -0.15 7.29
C ALA A 101 7.19 0.97 6.71
N LEU A 102 6.46 0.70 5.64
CA LEU A 102 5.60 1.68 4.99
C LEU A 102 4.33 1.89 5.83
N LEU A 103 4.11 3.11 6.28
CA LEU A 103 2.97 3.51 7.10
C LEU A 103 1.83 4.06 6.25
N ASN A 104 2.13 4.83 5.22
CA ASN A 104 1.12 5.46 4.37
C ASN A 104 1.70 5.79 2.99
N SER A 105 0.85 6.02 2.00
CA SER A 105 1.25 6.53 0.69
C SER A 105 0.12 7.33 0.05
N CYS A 106 0.47 8.27 -0.82
CA CYS A 106 -0.51 9.02 -1.59
C CYS A 106 0.02 9.44 -2.96
N HIS A 107 -0.91 9.78 -3.85
CA HIS A 107 -0.61 10.24 -5.20
C HIS A 107 -0.25 11.73 -5.25
N TRP A 108 -0.96 12.57 -4.49
CA TRP A 108 -0.77 14.02 -4.48
C TRP A 108 -0.11 14.49 -3.19
N GLU A 109 0.75 15.51 -3.28
CA GLU A 109 1.40 16.13 -2.12
C GLU A 109 0.38 16.69 -1.11
N GLN A 110 -0.71 17.28 -1.60
CA GLN A 110 -1.79 17.82 -0.76
C GLN A 110 -2.56 16.76 0.05
N ASP A 111 -2.43 15.48 -0.32
CA ASP A 111 -3.02 14.35 0.38
C ASP A 111 -2.06 13.82 1.47
N MET A 112 -0.86 14.40 1.62
CA MET A 112 0.08 14.06 2.70
C MET A 112 -0.45 14.58 4.04
N GLU A 113 -0.66 13.65 4.97
CA GLU A 113 -1.14 13.95 6.31
C GLU A 113 0.00 14.22 7.29
N GLU A 114 -0.30 15.03 8.31
CA GLU A 114 0.59 15.23 9.46
C GLU A 114 0.75 13.92 10.24
N VAL A 115 2.00 13.58 10.57
CA VAL A 115 2.34 12.31 11.20
C VAL A 115 2.30 12.47 12.71
N THR A 116 1.23 11.99 13.35
CA THR A 116 1.05 12.06 14.80
C THR A 116 1.32 10.73 15.51
N ASP A 117 1.03 9.61 14.84
CA ASP A 117 1.24 8.25 15.33
C ASP A 117 2.06 7.44 14.30
N PRO A 118 3.35 7.17 14.56
CA PRO A 118 4.20 6.40 13.64
C PRO A 118 4.07 4.89 13.85
N THR A 119 3.03 4.40 14.54
CA THR A 119 2.86 2.98 14.81
C THR A 119 2.50 2.21 13.55
N TRP A 120 3.29 1.19 13.23
CA TRP A 120 2.99 0.23 12.18
C TRP A 120 2.09 -0.90 12.72
N ARG A 121 1.07 -1.26 11.95
CA ARG A 121 0.07 -2.29 12.26
C ARG A 121 0.04 -3.31 11.13
N ALA A 122 0.15 -4.58 11.47
CA ALA A 122 0.19 -5.66 10.50
C ALA A 122 -1.22 -6.04 10.03
N PHE A 123 -2.20 -6.02 10.95
CA PHE A 123 -3.54 -6.54 10.71
C PHE A 123 -4.65 -5.62 11.24
N PRO A 124 -5.88 -5.74 10.69
CA PRO A 124 -7.04 -5.07 11.26
C PRO A 124 -7.31 -5.52 12.71
N PRO A 125 -7.91 -4.66 13.54
CA PRO A 125 -8.35 -5.05 14.87
C PRO A 125 -9.26 -6.29 14.81
N GLY A 126 -8.94 -7.32 15.60
CA GLY A 126 -9.72 -8.56 15.70
C GLY A 126 -9.27 -9.69 14.75
N ASP A 127 -8.38 -9.43 13.79
CA ASP A 127 -7.77 -10.51 13.02
C ASP A 127 -6.75 -11.27 13.89
N THR A 128 -6.90 -12.59 13.92
CA THR A 128 -6.12 -13.49 14.77
C THR A 128 -5.65 -14.74 14.04
N ALA A 129 -5.84 -14.80 12.73
CA ALA A 129 -5.56 -16.02 11.97
C ALA A 129 -4.07 -16.21 11.65
N PHE A 130 -3.27 -15.14 11.74
CA PHE A 130 -1.85 -15.16 11.41
C PHE A 130 -1.03 -15.96 12.43
N GLU A 131 -0.43 -17.05 11.96
CA GLU A 131 0.37 -17.98 12.75
C GLU A 131 1.55 -18.50 11.90
N ILE A 132 2.73 -18.64 12.52
CA ILE A 132 3.92 -19.22 11.90
C ILE A 132 4.10 -20.66 12.39
N PRO A 133 3.96 -21.67 11.51
CA PRO A 133 4.15 -23.06 11.91
C PRO A 133 5.54 -23.32 12.51
N GLY A 134 5.58 -23.96 13.67
CA GLY A 134 6.82 -24.34 14.35
C GLY A 134 7.51 -23.22 15.14
N LEU A 135 7.04 -21.97 15.03
CA LEU A 135 7.51 -20.89 15.89
C LEU A 135 6.76 -20.94 17.22
N ALA A 136 7.50 -20.89 18.33
CA ALA A 136 6.90 -20.87 19.66
C ALA A 136 6.42 -19.45 20.00
N ALA A 137 5.20 -19.35 20.51
CA ALA A 137 4.69 -18.10 21.07
C ALA A 137 5.55 -17.66 22.27
N THR A 138 6.33 -16.61 22.09
CA THR A 138 7.16 -16.05 23.17
C THR A 138 6.28 -15.26 24.13
N ARG A 139 6.39 -15.53 25.44
CA ARG A 139 5.63 -14.83 26.51
C ARG A 139 4.09 -14.94 26.39
N GLY A 140 3.58 -15.94 25.69
CA GLY A 140 2.14 -16.13 25.47
C GLY A 140 1.51 -15.09 24.53
N ALA A 141 2.32 -14.26 23.87
CA ALA A 141 1.87 -13.35 22.82
C ALA A 141 1.59 -14.13 21.53
N ARG A 142 0.60 -13.68 20.76
CA ARG A 142 0.32 -14.28 19.44
C ARG A 142 1.36 -13.83 18.42
N HIS A 143 1.59 -14.62 17.37
CA HIS A 143 2.58 -14.28 16.34
C HIS A 143 2.35 -12.90 15.70
N ARG A 144 1.09 -12.47 15.54
CA ARG A 144 0.76 -11.11 15.08
C ARG A 144 1.30 -10.00 16.00
N GLU A 145 1.21 -10.20 17.31
CA GLU A 145 1.63 -9.22 18.32
C GLU A 145 3.16 -9.20 18.42
N MET A 146 3.78 -10.37 18.26
CA MET A 146 5.23 -10.50 18.17
C MET A 146 5.76 -9.78 16.93
N LEU A 147 5.12 -9.94 15.77
CA LEU A 147 5.47 -9.25 14.53
C LEU A 147 5.37 -7.72 14.70
N GLU A 148 4.23 -7.21 15.15
CA GLU A 148 4.06 -5.77 15.38
C GLU A 148 5.04 -5.25 16.41
N TRP A 149 5.33 -6.03 17.46
CA TRP A 149 6.33 -5.66 18.45
C TRP A 149 7.71 -5.51 17.83
N TRP A 150 8.21 -6.53 17.11
CA TRP A 150 9.53 -6.47 16.47
C TRP A 150 9.68 -5.30 15.50
N VAL A 151 8.69 -5.06 14.63
CA VAL A 151 8.72 -3.95 13.68
C VAL A 151 8.73 -2.60 14.38
N ASN A 152 7.87 -2.39 15.38
CA ASN A 152 7.82 -1.11 16.08
C ASN A 152 9.00 -0.92 17.05
N ASP A 153 9.56 -2.00 17.61
CA ASP A 153 10.71 -1.93 18.51
C ASP A 153 11.99 -1.54 17.79
N ALA A 154 12.18 -1.98 16.54
CA ALA A 154 13.29 -1.55 15.68
C ALA A 154 13.30 -0.04 15.35
N ALA A 155 12.24 0.70 15.66
CA ALA A 155 12.19 2.15 15.56
C ALA A 155 12.34 2.87 16.92
N ARG A 156 12.46 2.14 18.03
CA ARG A 156 12.55 2.71 19.39
C ARG A 156 14.00 2.98 19.81
N PRO A 157 14.22 3.81 20.85
CA PRO A 157 13.25 4.70 21.49
C PRO A 157 12.97 5.94 20.61
N LEU A 158 11.74 6.49 20.71
CA LEU A 158 11.27 7.65 19.96
C LEU A 158 11.20 7.42 18.43
N PRO A 159 10.22 6.64 17.95
CA PRO A 159 10.08 6.36 16.52
C PRO A 159 9.98 7.64 15.69
N ALA A 160 10.73 7.66 14.61
CA ALA A 160 10.71 8.70 13.58
C ALA A 160 10.07 8.14 12.31
N ALA A 161 9.38 8.99 11.56
CA ALA A 161 8.74 8.60 10.32
C ALA A 161 8.85 9.73 9.30
N GLN A 162 9.28 9.42 8.08
CA GLN A 162 9.58 10.41 7.05
C GLN A 162 8.80 10.17 5.77
N TRP A 163 8.24 11.24 5.22
CA TRP A 163 7.71 11.23 3.86
C TRP A 163 8.85 11.27 2.84
N PHE A 164 8.74 10.47 1.79
CA PHE A 164 9.63 10.51 0.64
C PHE A 164 8.82 10.72 -0.61
N TRP A 165 9.25 11.66 -1.46
CA TRP A 165 8.82 11.67 -2.85
C TRP A 165 9.61 10.60 -3.61
N ARG A 166 8.91 9.75 -4.36
CA ARG A 166 9.45 8.61 -5.12
C ARG A 166 9.45 8.95 -6.60
N ASP A 167 10.61 8.88 -7.21
CA ASP A 167 10.73 9.10 -8.65
C ASP A 167 10.37 7.81 -9.45
N PRO A 168 10.26 7.88 -10.79
CA PRO A 168 9.98 6.70 -11.61
C PRO A 168 11.06 5.61 -11.59
N HIS A 169 12.28 5.93 -11.14
CA HIS A 169 13.38 4.97 -10.97
C HIS A 169 13.40 4.34 -9.56
N GLY A 170 12.49 4.77 -8.68
CA GLY A 170 12.42 4.31 -7.30
C GLY A 170 13.42 4.99 -6.38
N GLU A 171 14.11 6.05 -6.79
CA GLU A 171 14.88 6.90 -5.87
C GLU A 171 13.92 7.70 -4.97
N GLY A 172 14.34 8.01 -3.75
CA GLY A 172 13.53 8.71 -2.76
C GLY A 172 14.16 10.00 -2.27
N THR A 173 13.46 11.12 -2.43
CA THR A 173 13.83 12.41 -1.83
C THR A 173 13.09 12.59 -0.52
N GLY A 174 13.84 12.67 0.59
CA GLY A 174 13.31 12.85 1.94
C GLY A 174 12.68 14.23 2.14
N LEU A 175 11.44 14.23 2.59
CA LEU A 175 10.65 15.41 2.91
C LEU A 175 10.53 15.55 4.43
N GLY A 176 9.47 16.24 4.90
CA GLY A 176 9.15 16.34 6.31
C GLY A 176 8.61 15.04 6.91
N GLY A 177 8.28 15.09 8.20
CA GLY A 177 7.74 13.95 8.92
C GLY A 177 7.79 14.15 10.43
N LEU A 178 7.68 13.05 11.17
CA LEU A 178 7.75 13.05 12.62
C LEU A 178 9.19 12.81 13.09
N ARG A 179 9.70 13.72 13.93
CA ARG A 179 11.02 13.62 14.58
C ARG A 179 12.17 13.44 13.58
N ILE A 180 12.12 14.18 12.49
CA ILE A 180 13.15 14.18 11.44
C ILE A 180 14.37 14.95 11.93
N GLU A 181 15.53 14.31 11.85
CA GLU A 181 16.81 14.97 12.14
C GLU A 181 17.17 15.93 10.99
N PRO A 182 17.80 17.08 11.25
CA PRO A 182 18.16 18.05 10.21
C PRO A 182 18.88 17.46 8.98
N PRO A 183 19.81 16.48 9.12
CA PRO A 183 20.47 15.85 7.97
C PRO A 183 19.56 15.01 7.08
N TRP A 184 18.37 14.63 7.57
CA TRP A 184 17.43 13.81 6.80
C TRP A 184 16.51 14.65 5.92
N GLN A 185 16.41 15.96 6.15
CA GLN A 185 15.63 16.84 5.30
C GLN A 185 16.30 16.98 3.92
N GLY A 186 15.58 16.63 2.85
CA GLY A 186 16.10 16.68 1.48
C GLY A 186 17.12 15.58 1.14
N ARG A 187 17.30 14.57 2.00
CA ARG A 187 18.22 13.46 1.71
C ARG A 187 17.76 12.67 0.50
N ILE A 188 18.71 12.12 -0.25
CA ILE A 188 18.41 11.25 -1.39
C ILE A 188 18.79 9.82 -1.00
N LEU A 189 17.85 8.89 -1.16
CA LEU A 189 18.05 7.47 -0.91
C LEU A 189 17.84 6.68 -2.20
N PRO A 190 18.74 5.73 -2.54
CA PRO A 190 18.58 4.90 -3.73
C PRO A 190 17.38 3.97 -3.59
N ALA A 191 16.90 3.43 -4.71
CA ALA A 191 15.77 2.48 -4.71
C ALA A 191 15.96 1.27 -3.81
N SER A 192 17.18 0.77 -3.69
CA SER A 192 17.54 -0.36 -2.82
C SER A 192 17.41 -0.06 -1.32
N ALA A 193 17.28 1.22 -0.92
CA ALA A 193 17.05 1.58 0.48
C ALA A 193 15.58 1.40 0.90
N PHE A 194 14.67 1.17 -0.05
CA PHE A 194 13.24 1.02 0.20
C PHE A 194 12.85 -0.45 0.09
N PRO A 195 12.33 -1.06 1.16
CA PRO A 195 11.91 -2.45 1.12
C PRO A 195 10.84 -2.69 0.06
N GLU A 196 11.10 -3.67 -0.81
CA GLU A 196 10.19 -4.05 -1.90
C GLU A 196 8.82 -4.52 -1.38
N LEU A 197 8.80 -5.19 -0.24
CA LEU A 197 7.61 -5.79 0.39
C LEU A 197 7.06 -4.97 1.55
N LEU A 198 7.24 -3.65 1.51
CA LEU A 198 6.70 -2.69 2.49
C LEU A 198 7.30 -2.78 3.90
N ILE A 199 8.05 -3.84 4.23
CA ILE A 199 8.78 -4.02 5.49
C ILE A 199 10.19 -4.49 5.15
N ASP A 200 11.19 -3.96 5.84
CA ASP A 200 12.58 -4.42 5.74
C ASP A 200 12.68 -5.89 6.13
N GLU A 201 13.37 -6.68 5.32
CA GLU A 201 13.54 -8.12 5.52
C GLU A 201 14.84 -8.47 6.26
N HIS A 202 15.70 -7.48 6.54
CA HIS A 202 16.96 -7.67 7.24
C HIS A 202 16.76 -7.61 8.76
N TRP A 203 16.74 -8.79 9.40
CA TRP A 203 16.60 -8.93 10.85
C TRP A 203 17.75 -9.72 11.45
N GLU A 204 18.26 -9.27 12.60
CA GLU A 204 19.34 -9.95 13.32
C GLU A 204 18.88 -11.24 14.00
N THR A 205 17.61 -11.29 14.43
CA THR A 205 17.04 -12.45 15.10
C THR A 205 16.27 -13.31 14.12
N GLU A 206 16.45 -14.63 14.23
CA GLU A 206 15.72 -15.62 13.43
C GLU A 206 14.20 -15.51 13.67
N GLU A 207 13.79 -15.23 14.91
CA GLU A 207 12.38 -15.02 15.27
C GLU A 207 11.74 -13.88 14.48
N ALA A 208 12.39 -12.71 14.43
CA ALA A 208 11.87 -11.56 13.67
C ALA A 208 11.89 -11.83 12.17
N ALA A 209 12.97 -12.44 11.66
CA ALA A 209 13.08 -12.82 10.25
C ALA A 209 11.94 -13.77 9.83
N LEU A 210 11.65 -14.81 10.62
CA LEU A 210 10.56 -15.76 10.35
C LEU A 210 9.18 -15.09 10.40
N LEU A 211 8.95 -14.18 11.36
CA LEU A 211 7.69 -13.44 11.46
C LEU A 211 7.46 -12.53 10.25
N VAL A 212 8.47 -11.79 9.81
CA VAL A 212 8.37 -10.89 8.65
C VAL A 212 8.22 -11.69 7.36
N GLN A 213 9.03 -12.74 7.17
CA GLN A 213 8.91 -13.65 6.04
C GLN A 213 7.51 -14.27 5.96
N GLY A 214 7.03 -14.80 7.08
CA GLY A 214 5.70 -15.41 7.14
C GLY A 214 4.58 -14.39 6.94
N TYR A 215 4.76 -13.13 7.36
CA TYR A 215 3.83 -12.05 7.04
C TYR A 215 3.76 -11.77 5.54
N HIS A 216 4.91 -11.71 4.85
CA HIS A 216 4.94 -11.54 3.39
C HIS A 216 4.27 -12.71 2.68
N ASP A 217 4.53 -13.94 3.12
CA ASP A 217 3.91 -15.14 2.55
C ASP A 217 2.40 -15.16 2.81
N TRP A 218 1.96 -14.74 4.01
CA TRP A 218 0.55 -14.59 4.37
C TRP A 218 -0.17 -13.55 3.49
N GLN A 219 0.50 -12.43 3.20
CA GLN A 219 -0.01 -11.35 2.35
C GLN A 219 0.26 -11.56 0.86
N GLY A 220 0.84 -12.70 0.46
CA GLY A 220 1.41 -12.92 -0.87
C GLY A 220 0.44 -12.58 -2.01
N ALA A 221 -0.80 -13.04 -1.91
CA ALA A 221 -1.84 -12.78 -2.91
C ALA A 221 -2.12 -11.27 -3.12
N LEU A 222 -2.02 -10.45 -2.07
CA LEU A 222 -2.22 -9.01 -2.15
C LEU A 222 -0.95 -8.29 -2.64
N LEU A 223 0.22 -8.70 -2.14
CA LEU A 223 1.51 -8.12 -2.51
C LEU A 223 1.84 -8.32 -4.00
N LEU A 224 1.36 -9.39 -4.62
CA LEU A 224 1.52 -9.64 -6.06
C LEU A 224 0.97 -8.52 -6.96
N ALA A 225 0.04 -7.69 -6.45
CA ALA A 225 -0.51 -6.54 -7.17
C ALA A 225 0.52 -5.39 -7.34
N HIS A 226 1.70 -5.47 -6.71
CA HIS A 226 2.76 -4.48 -6.92
C HIS A 226 3.43 -4.66 -8.28
N ALA A 227 3.60 -3.55 -9.00
CA ALA A 227 4.16 -3.55 -10.37
C ALA A 227 5.67 -3.83 -10.42
N ASN A 228 6.43 -3.26 -9.47
CA ASN A 228 7.89 -3.23 -9.53
C ASN A 228 8.54 -4.37 -8.72
N LEU A 229 7.92 -5.55 -8.72
CA LEU A 229 8.50 -6.70 -8.03
C LEU A 229 9.66 -7.29 -8.83
N SER A 230 10.75 -7.64 -8.15
CA SER A 230 11.80 -8.47 -8.71
C SER A 230 11.23 -9.83 -9.09
N ARG A 231 11.79 -10.45 -10.13
CA ARG A 231 11.32 -11.77 -10.58
C ARG A 231 11.40 -12.83 -9.48
N ASN A 232 12.43 -12.78 -8.63
CA ASN A 232 12.58 -13.72 -7.52
C ASN A 232 11.50 -13.50 -6.46
N THR A 233 11.27 -12.24 -6.08
CA THR A 233 10.22 -11.86 -5.13
C THR A 233 8.84 -12.26 -5.64
N ARG A 234 8.51 -11.95 -6.91
CA ARG A 234 7.25 -12.36 -7.53
C ARG A 234 7.08 -13.88 -7.51
N GLN A 235 8.09 -14.65 -7.88
CA GLN A 235 8.03 -16.12 -7.85
C GLN A 235 7.73 -16.66 -6.44
N ARG A 236 8.39 -16.11 -5.42
CA ARG A 236 8.13 -16.49 -4.02
C ARG A 236 6.70 -16.16 -3.60
N LEU A 237 6.21 -14.98 -3.92
CA LEU A 237 4.84 -14.58 -3.57
C LEU A 237 3.78 -15.39 -4.34
N GLU A 238 4.03 -15.79 -5.59
CA GLU A 238 3.14 -16.70 -6.33
C GLU A 238 3.05 -18.07 -5.65
N GLN A 239 4.19 -18.64 -5.22
CA GLN A 239 4.21 -19.89 -4.47
C GLN A 239 3.47 -19.77 -3.14
N ALA A 240 3.66 -18.67 -2.42
CA ALA A 240 2.95 -18.42 -1.16
C ALA A 240 1.43 -18.24 -1.37
N ALA A 241 1.02 -17.50 -2.40
CA ALA A 241 -0.38 -17.28 -2.75
C ALA A 241 -1.11 -18.58 -3.12
N GLN A 242 -0.42 -19.56 -3.73
CA GLN A 242 -0.99 -20.88 -4.02
C GLN A 242 -1.39 -21.65 -2.74
N GLN A 243 -0.71 -21.41 -1.62
CA GLN A 243 -1.05 -22.03 -0.32
C GLN A 243 -2.26 -21.35 0.36
N ARG A 244 -2.69 -20.19 -0.15
CA ARG A 244 -3.81 -19.39 0.38
C ARG A 244 -4.74 -18.93 -0.75
N PRO A 245 -5.42 -19.88 -1.42
CA PRO A 245 -6.15 -19.60 -2.65
C PRO A 245 -7.36 -18.67 -2.46
N ASP A 246 -7.93 -18.58 -1.25
CA ASP A 246 -9.07 -17.73 -0.91
C ASP A 246 -8.81 -16.24 -1.22
N ARG A 247 -7.61 -15.74 -0.92
CA ARG A 247 -7.24 -14.34 -1.13
C ARG A 247 -6.91 -14.02 -2.59
N LEU A 248 -6.57 -15.03 -3.39
CA LEU A 248 -6.14 -14.85 -4.77
C LEU A 248 -7.29 -14.45 -5.71
N LEU A 249 -8.51 -14.89 -5.43
CA LEU A 249 -9.67 -14.53 -6.27
C LEU A 249 -9.98 -13.04 -6.27
N GLU A 250 -9.73 -12.37 -5.15
CA GLU A 250 -10.00 -10.95 -4.98
C GLU A 250 -8.95 -10.10 -5.71
N SER A 251 -7.69 -10.55 -5.76
CA SER A 251 -6.58 -9.80 -6.35
C SER A 251 -6.21 -10.21 -7.77
N TYR A 252 -6.71 -11.33 -8.31
CA TYR A 252 -6.28 -11.88 -9.61
C TYR A 252 -6.34 -10.87 -10.77
N LEU A 253 -7.42 -10.08 -10.87
CA LEU A 253 -7.56 -9.06 -11.92
C LEU A 253 -6.60 -7.88 -11.77
N LEU A 254 -5.96 -7.77 -10.60
CA LEU A 254 -5.05 -6.68 -10.24
C LEU A 254 -3.59 -7.11 -10.35
N LEU A 255 -3.30 -8.33 -10.81
CA LEU A 255 -1.95 -8.81 -10.98
C LEU A 255 -1.36 -8.25 -12.28
N PRO A 256 -0.27 -7.46 -12.22
CA PRO A 256 0.35 -6.87 -13.42
C PRO A 256 1.12 -7.92 -14.25
N GLU A 257 1.59 -8.99 -13.60
CA GLU A 257 2.39 -10.05 -14.21
C GLU A 257 2.18 -11.36 -13.43
N ILE A 258 2.20 -12.47 -14.17
CA ILE A 258 2.09 -13.85 -13.66
C ILE A 258 3.24 -14.65 -14.30
N LEU A 259 4.08 -15.27 -13.47
CA LEU A 259 5.22 -16.07 -13.91
C LEU A 259 4.83 -17.53 -14.19
N ASP A 260 3.94 -18.12 -13.39
CA ASP A 260 3.41 -19.48 -13.59
C ASP A 260 1.87 -19.48 -13.73
N PRO A 261 1.35 -19.27 -14.96
CA PRO A 261 -0.09 -19.23 -15.21
C PRO A 261 -0.81 -20.54 -14.87
N GLU A 262 -0.19 -21.69 -15.10
CA GLU A 262 -0.80 -23.00 -14.88
C GLU A 262 -1.01 -23.23 -13.38
N ALA A 263 0.03 -23.00 -12.56
CA ALA A 263 -0.08 -23.16 -11.12
C ALA A 263 -1.07 -22.16 -10.50
N LEU A 264 -1.10 -20.92 -11.02
CA LEU A 264 -2.04 -19.91 -10.55
C LEU A 264 -3.49 -20.25 -10.91
N GLU A 265 -3.73 -20.80 -12.11
CA GLU A 265 -5.06 -21.27 -12.52
C GLU A 265 -5.57 -22.39 -11.62
N VAL A 266 -4.72 -23.37 -11.28
CA VAL A 266 -5.06 -24.43 -10.32
C VAL A 266 -5.47 -23.85 -8.97
N ALA A 267 -4.71 -22.88 -8.45
CA ALA A 267 -5.04 -22.20 -7.20
C ALA A 267 -6.38 -21.44 -7.28
N LEU A 268 -6.68 -20.78 -8.40
CA LEU A 268 -7.96 -20.08 -8.60
C LEU A 268 -9.15 -21.05 -8.67
N VAL A 269 -8.98 -22.21 -9.30
CA VAL A 269 -10.03 -23.24 -9.32
C VAL A 269 -10.28 -23.76 -7.90
N ALA A 270 -9.21 -24.05 -7.14
CA ALA A 270 -9.33 -24.46 -5.74
C ALA A 270 -10.07 -23.39 -4.91
N ALA A 271 -9.73 -22.12 -5.08
CA ALA A 271 -10.39 -21.00 -4.41
C ALA A 271 -11.90 -20.93 -4.70
N ARG A 272 -12.30 -21.11 -5.96
CA ARG A 272 -13.71 -21.10 -6.38
C ARG A 272 -14.48 -22.27 -5.79
N LEU A 273 -13.86 -23.45 -5.73
CA LEU A 273 -14.46 -24.62 -5.10
C LEU A 273 -14.67 -24.39 -3.60
N MET A 274 -13.72 -23.74 -2.91
CA MET A 274 -13.88 -23.40 -1.48
C MET A 274 -15.00 -22.39 -1.23
N GLN A 275 -15.26 -21.44 -2.13
CA GLN A 275 -16.39 -20.50 -2.01
C GLN A 275 -17.76 -21.14 -2.28
N ALA A 276 -17.79 -22.27 -2.99
CA ALA A 276 -19.02 -22.96 -3.38
C ALA A 276 -19.47 -24.04 -2.39
N LEU A 277 -18.64 -24.37 -1.39
CA LEU A 277 -18.88 -25.35 -0.32
C LEU A 277 -19.31 -24.67 0.98
#